data_AF-A0AAY4BPX7-F1
#
_entry.id   AF-A0AAY4BPX7-F1
#
_cell.length_a   1.000
_cell.length_b   1.000
_cell.length_c   1.000
_cell.angle_alpha   90.00
_cell.angle_beta   90.00
_cell.angle_gamma   90.00
#
_symmetry.space_group_name_H-M   'P 1'
#
loop_
_entity.id
_entity.type
_entity.pdbx_description
1 polymer ?
#
loop_
_entity_poly.entity_id
_entity_poly.type
_entity_poly.pdbx_seq_one_letter_code
_entity_poly.pdbx_strand_id
1 'polypeptide(L)'
;FPLCSQPTVCERELCVFAFQTLGVMNEAADEIATGAQVVDLLVSMCRSALESPRKVVIFEPYPSVVDPNDSQALAFNPRKKDYDRVMRALNSLTSIREMSQASYLEIKRQMDKHDPLAHPLLQWIISSNRSHIVKLPVTRQLKFMHTPHQFLLLSSPPAKESNFRAAKKHFSSTFAFHGSHIENWHSILRNGLVVASNTRLQLHGAIYGSGIYLSPLSSISFGYSGMNKKQQKVTSKDESATNITNCEKGQQPQFLQSKNLKCIALCEVITSPDLHKHGDIWVVPNTDHVCTRFFFVYEDGQVGDTSINTQDPSIHREILRVIGNQTATG
;
A
#
# COMPACT_ATOMS: atom_id res chain seq x y z
N PHE A 1 -16.73 -12.21 -25.38
CA PHE A 1 -17.27 -10.95 -24.82
C PHE A 1 -16.14 -9.94 -24.79
N PRO A 2 -16.28 -8.76 -25.41
CA PRO A 2 -15.19 -7.79 -25.44
C PRO A 2 -14.95 -7.31 -24.00
N LEU A 3 -13.68 -7.42 -23.56
CA LEU A 3 -13.20 -6.85 -22.31
C LEU A 3 -13.55 -5.37 -22.32
N CYS A 4 -14.42 -4.95 -21.40
CA CYS A 4 -14.62 -3.54 -21.10
C CYS A 4 -13.25 -3.01 -20.60
N SER A 5 -12.53 -2.31 -21.46
CA SER A 5 -11.35 -1.56 -21.07
C SER A 5 -11.81 -0.47 -20.11
N GLN A 6 -11.66 -0.71 -18.80
CA GLN A 6 -11.92 0.33 -17.80
C GLN A 6 -11.09 1.57 -18.14
N PRO A 7 -11.67 2.77 -18.01
CA PRO A 7 -11.04 4.00 -18.46
C PRO A 7 -9.71 4.18 -17.74
N THR A 8 -8.64 4.29 -18.52
CA THR A 8 -7.31 4.59 -17.98
C THR A 8 -7.30 6.08 -17.62
N VAL A 9 -7.25 6.41 -16.32
CA VAL A 9 -7.12 7.81 -15.90
C VAL A 9 -5.77 8.32 -16.36
N CYS A 10 -5.80 9.29 -17.27
CA CYS A 10 -4.62 9.90 -17.86
C CYS A 10 -4.00 10.91 -16.87
N GLU A 11 -2.67 10.88 -16.72
CA GLU A 11 -1.92 11.73 -15.76
C GLU A 11 -1.65 13.15 -16.28
N ARG A 12 -2.04 13.47 -17.52
CA ARG A 12 -1.86 14.81 -18.10
C ARG A 12 -2.84 15.76 -17.43
N GLU A 13 -2.39 16.97 -17.10
CA GLU A 13 -3.21 18.01 -16.45
C GLU A 13 -4.57 18.19 -17.13
N LEU A 14 -4.62 18.24 -18.47
CA LEU A 14 -5.87 18.34 -19.23
C LEU A 14 -6.83 17.16 -19.00
N CYS A 15 -6.31 15.95 -18.84
CA CYS A 15 -7.11 14.78 -18.51
C CYS A 15 -7.63 14.85 -17.06
N VAL A 16 -6.80 15.31 -16.12
CA VAL A 16 -7.19 15.50 -14.71
C VAL A 16 -8.27 16.57 -14.59
N PHE A 17 -8.11 17.72 -15.26
CA PHE A 17 -9.10 18.79 -15.33
C PHE A 17 -10.40 18.30 -15.98
N ALA A 18 -10.35 17.68 -17.17
CA ALA A 18 -11.54 17.13 -17.80
C ALA A 18 -12.23 16.08 -16.93
N PHE A 19 -11.47 15.21 -16.27
CA PHE A 19 -12.00 14.12 -15.45
C PHE A 19 -12.61 14.60 -14.13
N GLN A 20 -12.06 15.65 -13.49
CA GLN A 20 -12.59 16.22 -12.24
C GLN A 20 -13.71 17.26 -12.48
N THR A 21 -13.61 18.09 -13.51
CA THR A 21 -14.61 19.11 -13.85
C THR A 21 -15.88 18.51 -14.45
N LEU A 22 -15.79 17.38 -15.17
CA LEU A 22 -16.96 16.70 -15.75
C LEU A 22 -17.70 15.78 -14.77
N GLY A 23 -17.30 15.72 -13.50
CA GLY A 23 -18.03 14.96 -12.46
C GLY A 23 -17.97 13.43 -12.61
N VAL A 24 -17.17 12.89 -13.54
CA VAL A 24 -17.05 11.44 -13.82
C VAL A 24 -16.51 10.67 -12.61
N MET A 25 -15.79 11.33 -11.69
CA MET A 25 -15.42 10.75 -10.40
C MET A 25 -16.60 10.50 -9.46
N ASN A 26 -17.70 11.27 -9.54
CA ASN A 26 -18.85 11.02 -8.68
C ASN A 26 -19.53 9.69 -9.04
N GLU A 27 -19.53 9.29 -10.31
CA GLU A 27 -20.11 8.02 -10.78
C GLU A 27 -19.10 6.86 -10.75
N ALA A 28 -17.81 7.11 -11.00
CA ALA A 28 -16.78 6.06 -10.94
C ALA A 28 -16.33 5.70 -9.51
N ALA A 29 -16.50 6.61 -8.54
CA ALA A 29 -16.31 6.29 -7.12
C ALA A 29 -17.39 5.32 -6.61
N ASP A 30 -18.58 5.30 -7.23
CA ASP A 30 -19.65 4.37 -6.90
C ASP A 30 -19.35 2.92 -7.39
N GLU A 31 -18.52 2.74 -8.43
CA GLU A 31 -18.17 1.41 -8.96
C GLU A 31 -17.04 0.69 -8.19
N ILE A 32 -16.36 1.35 -7.25
CA ILE A 32 -15.42 0.68 -6.35
C ILE A 32 -15.83 1.01 -4.92
N ALA A 33 -16.74 0.20 -4.37
CA ALA A 33 -16.97 0.10 -2.94
C ALA A 33 -15.70 -0.41 -2.24
N THR A 34 -14.67 0.44 -2.20
CA THR A 34 -13.39 0.17 -1.54
C THR A 34 -13.72 0.06 -0.07
N GLY A 35 -13.59 -1.16 0.47
CA GLY A 35 -13.95 -1.40 1.86
C GLY A 35 -13.22 -0.43 2.79
N ALA A 36 -13.92 0.04 3.83
CA ALA A 36 -13.43 1.02 4.80
C ALA A 36 -11.99 0.74 5.29
N GLN A 37 -11.66 -0.53 5.51
CA GLN A 37 -10.32 -0.98 5.92
C GLN A 37 -9.22 -0.73 4.89
N VAL A 38 -9.54 -0.81 3.60
CA VAL A 38 -8.59 -0.51 2.51
C VAL A 38 -8.35 1.00 2.42
N VAL A 39 -9.41 1.80 2.54
CA VAL A 39 -9.27 3.27 2.59
C VAL A 39 -8.40 3.68 3.77
N ASP A 40 -8.65 3.09 4.94
CA ASP A 40 -7.87 3.34 6.15
C ASP A 40 -6.37 3.02 5.97
N LEU A 41 -6.09 1.88 5.32
CA LEU A 41 -4.74 1.47 4.99
C LEU A 41 -4.04 2.47 4.05
N LEU A 42 -4.72 2.90 2.99
CA LEU A 42 -4.15 3.85 2.01
C LEU A 42 -3.86 5.22 2.64
N VAL A 43 -4.76 5.71 3.50
CA VAL A 43 -4.56 6.94 4.27
C VAL A 43 -3.37 6.81 5.22
N SER A 44 -3.25 5.67 5.92
CA SER A 44 -2.14 5.40 6.85
C SER A 44 -0.77 5.36 6.16
N MET A 45 -0.70 4.76 4.96
CA MET A 45 0.53 4.76 4.16
C MET A 45 0.87 6.14 3.62
N CYS A 46 -0.13 6.89 3.14
CA CYS A 46 0.03 8.28 2.68
C CYS A 46 0.62 9.15 3.79
N ARG A 47 0.06 9.05 5.01
CA ARG A 47 0.55 9.71 6.22
C ARG A 47 2.00 9.33 6.51
N SER A 48 2.29 8.03 6.57
CA SER A 48 3.65 7.52 6.86
C SER A 48 4.69 8.03 5.86
N ALA A 49 4.34 8.07 4.58
CA ALA A 49 5.20 8.60 3.52
C ALA A 49 5.46 10.11 3.66
N LEU A 50 4.45 10.89 4.07
CA LEU A 50 4.56 12.33 4.31
C LEU A 50 5.32 12.68 5.60
N GLU A 51 5.22 11.86 6.64
CA GLU A 51 5.95 12.02 7.90
C GLU A 51 7.44 11.65 7.75
N SER A 52 7.77 10.79 6.77
CA SER A 52 9.15 10.36 6.53
C SER A 52 10.09 11.52 6.18
N PRO A 53 11.34 11.53 6.69
CA PRO A 53 12.36 12.46 6.22
C PRO A 53 12.71 12.27 4.73
N ARG A 54 12.36 11.10 4.16
CA ARG A 54 12.56 10.76 2.75
C ARG A 54 11.38 11.15 1.85
N LYS A 55 10.37 11.86 2.35
CA LYS A 55 9.12 12.20 1.61
C LYS A 55 9.37 12.76 0.21
N VAL A 56 10.45 13.54 0.03
CA VAL A 56 10.83 14.11 -1.28
C VAL A 56 11.11 13.04 -2.34
N VAL A 57 11.58 11.86 -1.91
CA VAL A 57 11.96 10.74 -2.78
C VAL A 57 10.85 9.69 -2.87
N ILE A 58 10.12 9.44 -1.78
CA ILE A 58 9.21 8.28 -1.67
C ILE A 58 7.72 8.63 -1.72
N PHE A 59 7.34 9.89 -1.54
CA PHE A 59 5.95 10.33 -1.66
C PHE A 59 5.59 10.56 -3.14
N GLU A 60 5.62 9.46 -3.88
CA GLU A 60 5.31 9.40 -5.31
C GLU A 60 4.30 8.28 -5.59
N PRO A 61 3.31 8.50 -6.47
CA PRO A 61 2.94 9.79 -7.06
C PRO A 61 2.55 10.83 -6.00
N TYR A 62 2.88 12.09 -6.29
CA TYR A 62 2.36 13.24 -5.55
C TYR A 62 0.90 13.54 -5.98
N PRO A 63 0.01 13.99 -5.06
CA PRO A 63 -1.37 14.30 -5.40
C PRO A 63 -1.53 15.33 -6.52
N SER A 64 -2.46 15.06 -7.44
CA SER A 64 -2.90 16.01 -8.46
C SER A 64 -4.38 16.30 -8.25
N VAL A 65 -4.68 17.45 -7.66
CA VAL A 65 -6.03 17.82 -7.23
C VAL A 65 -6.32 19.25 -7.66
N VAL A 66 -7.41 19.45 -8.39
CA VAL A 66 -7.92 20.76 -8.80
C VAL A 66 -8.37 21.56 -7.58
N ASP A 67 -8.10 22.86 -7.59
CA ASP A 67 -8.56 23.76 -6.54
C ASP A 67 -10.09 23.89 -6.57
N PRO A 68 -10.81 23.59 -5.48
CA PRO A 68 -12.26 23.77 -5.42
C PRO A 68 -12.74 25.20 -5.69
N ASN A 69 -11.87 26.20 -5.48
CA ASN A 69 -12.18 27.62 -5.70
C ASN A 69 -11.64 28.16 -7.02
N ASP A 70 -10.77 27.42 -7.72
CA ASP A 70 -10.20 27.79 -9.01
C ASP A 70 -10.04 26.57 -9.91
N SER A 71 -10.99 26.39 -10.83
CA SER A 71 -11.03 25.24 -11.75
C SER A 71 -9.89 25.21 -12.77
N GLN A 72 -9.06 26.25 -12.87
CA GLN A 72 -7.90 26.32 -13.74
C GLN A 72 -6.58 26.06 -13.01
N ALA A 73 -6.62 25.91 -11.68
CA ALA A 73 -5.44 25.69 -10.86
C ALA A 73 -5.48 24.32 -10.17
N LEU A 74 -4.28 23.78 -9.93
CA LEU A 74 -4.10 22.61 -9.07
C LEU A 74 -3.72 23.06 -7.66
N ALA A 75 -4.57 22.76 -6.68
CA ALA A 75 -4.26 22.96 -5.27
C ALA A 75 -3.15 22.00 -4.80
N PHE A 76 -3.12 20.79 -5.33
CA PHE A 76 -1.95 19.90 -5.24
C PHE A 76 -1.36 19.69 -6.62
N ASN A 77 -0.16 20.26 -6.84
CA ASN A 77 0.54 20.22 -8.11
C ASN A 77 1.84 19.39 -8.01
N PRO A 78 1.98 18.29 -8.76
CA PRO A 78 3.21 17.49 -8.78
C PRO A 78 4.48 18.25 -9.20
N ARG A 79 4.34 19.35 -9.96
CA ARG A 79 5.45 20.24 -10.37
C ARG A 79 5.83 21.25 -9.29
N LYS A 80 4.93 21.57 -8.36
CA LYS A 80 5.15 22.50 -7.25
C LYS A 80 4.60 21.88 -5.95
N LYS A 81 5.39 20.98 -5.39
CA LYS A 81 4.99 20.16 -4.24
C LYS A 81 5.00 20.99 -2.95
N ASP A 82 3.90 20.91 -2.20
CA ASP A 82 3.73 21.50 -0.87
C ASP A 82 3.27 20.40 0.09
N TYR A 83 4.25 19.72 0.69
CA TYR A 83 4.00 18.59 1.58
C TYR A 83 3.26 18.99 2.86
N ASP A 84 3.47 20.21 3.36
CA ASP A 84 2.83 20.70 4.57
C ASP A 84 1.35 20.97 4.32
N ARG A 85 1.00 21.51 3.14
CA ARG A 85 -0.40 21.68 2.73
C ARG A 85 -1.12 20.35 2.57
N VAL A 86 -0.46 19.34 2.00
CA VAL A 86 -1.02 17.96 1.89
C VAL A 86 -1.24 17.38 3.29
N MET A 87 -0.26 17.50 4.19
CA MET A 87 -0.38 17.01 5.57
C MET A 87 -1.55 17.68 6.32
N ARG A 88 -1.75 19.00 6.15
CA ARG A 88 -2.90 19.71 6.72
C ARG A 88 -4.23 19.16 6.23
N ALA A 89 -4.39 18.96 4.92
CA ALA A 89 -5.60 18.36 4.36
C ALA A 89 -5.80 16.91 4.86
N LEU A 90 -4.72 16.14 4.98
CA LEU A 90 -4.76 14.75 5.48
C LEU A 90 -5.17 14.67 6.96
N ASN A 91 -4.78 15.66 7.77
CA ASN A 91 -5.20 15.78 9.17
C ASN A 91 -6.68 16.15 9.33
N SER A 92 -7.29 16.73 8.30
CA SER A 92 -8.71 17.11 8.28
C SER A 92 -9.62 16.01 7.74
N LEU A 93 -9.10 14.81 7.44
CA LEU A 93 -9.92 13.68 7.06
C LEU A 93 -10.76 13.20 8.24
N THR A 94 -12.08 13.08 8.03
CA THR A 94 -13.00 12.39 8.94
C THR A 94 -12.53 10.96 9.18
N SER A 95 -12.81 10.40 10.36
CA SER A 95 -12.41 9.02 10.63
C SER A 95 -13.20 8.04 9.76
N ILE A 96 -12.59 6.92 9.41
CA ILE A 96 -13.21 5.88 8.58
C ILE A 96 -14.46 5.29 9.23
N ARG A 97 -14.49 5.24 10.57
CA ARG A 97 -15.68 4.81 11.33
C ARG A 97 -16.86 5.75 11.10
N GLU A 98 -16.64 7.05 11.22
CA GLU A 98 -17.66 8.06 10.96
C GLU A 98 -18.13 8.02 9.51
N MET A 99 -17.20 7.84 8.55
CA MET A 99 -17.54 7.64 7.14
C MET A 99 -18.46 6.43 6.91
N SER A 100 -18.33 5.38 7.72
CA SER A 100 -19.16 4.17 7.61
C SER A 100 -20.54 4.33 8.26
N GLN A 101 -20.75 5.40 9.04
CA GLN A 101 -21.95 5.62 9.85
C GLN A 101 -22.83 6.77 9.34
N ALA A 102 -22.30 7.65 8.48
CA ALA A 102 -23.03 8.78 7.92
C ALA A 102 -23.15 8.68 6.39
N SER A 103 -24.04 9.48 5.82
CA SER A 103 -24.17 9.57 4.36
C SER A 103 -22.95 10.26 3.76
N TYR A 104 -22.63 9.92 2.51
CA TYR A 104 -21.55 10.56 1.77
C TYR A 104 -21.63 12.10 1.76
N LEU A 105 -22.84 12.65 1.56
CA LEU A 105 -23.05 14.10 1.53
C LEU A 105 -22.73 14.77 2.87
N GLU A 106 -23.09 14.14 3.98
CA GLU A 106 -22.78 14.64 5.32
C GLU A 106 -21.28 14.60 5.58
N ILE A 107 -20.62 13.48 5.24
CA ILE A 107 -19.16 13.33 5.39
C ILE A 107 -18.41 14.38 4.57
N LYS A 108 -18.80 14.57 3.30
CA LYS A 108 -18.20 15.59 2.45
C LYS A 108 -18.37 16.99 3.06
N ARG A 109 -19.58 17.33 3.51
CA ARG A 109 -19.86 18.62 4.14
C ARG A 109 -19.02 18.85 5.41
N GLN A 110 -18.84 17.80 6.22
CA GLN A 110 -18.00 17.86 7.40
C GLN A 110 -16.53 18.07 7.06
N MET A 111 -16.00 17.36 6.06
CA MET A 111 -14.63 17.56 5.57
C MET A 111 -14.44 18.98 5.01
N ASP A 112 -15.33 19.44 4.14
CA ASP A 112 -15.27 20.76 3.51
C ASP A 112 -15.25 21.90 4.54
N LYS A 113 -15.96 21.72 5.67
CA LYS A 113 -15.96 22.68 6.78
C LYS A 113 -14.59 22.79 7.47
N HIS A 114 -13.83 21.71 7.56
CA HIS A 114 -12.51 21.69 8.20
C HIS A 114 -11.41 22.10 7.21
N ASP A 115 -11.42 21.51 6.01
CA ASP A 115 -10.51 21.84 4.93
C ASP A 115 -11.15 21.47 3.57
N PRO A 116 -11.36 22.42 2.65
CA PRO A 116 -11.96 22.15 1.34
C PRO A 116 -11.15 21.18 0.47
N LEU A 117 -9.87 20.91 0.80
CA LEU A 117 -9.04 19.92 0.11
C LEU A 117 -9.06 18.53 0.75
N ALA A 118 -9.67 18.35 1.93
CA ALA A 118 -9.70 17.05 2.62
C ALA A 118 -10.42 15.99 1.78
N HIS A 119 -11.65 16.28 1.35
CA HIS A 119 -12.43 15.36 0.53
C HIS A 119 -11.80 15.09 -0.86
N PRO A 120 -11.38 16.11 -1.63
CA PRO A 120 -10.64 15.90 -2.88
C PRO A 120 -9.36 15.08 -2.71
N LEU A 121 -8.60 15.27 -1.61
CA LEU A 121 -7.42 14.46 -1.31
C LEU A 121 -7.80 13.00 -1.05
N LEU A 122 -8.85 12.74 -0.28
CA LEU A 122 -9.32 11.39 -0.02
C LEU A 122 -9.72 10.67 -1.32
N GLN A 123 -10.49 11.36 -2.18
CA GLN A 123 -10.86 10.85 -3.49
C GLN A 123 -9.62 10.53 -4.33
N TRP A 124 -8.60 11.40 -4.32
CA TRP A 124 -7.34 11.13 -5.00
C TRP A 124 -6.62 9.91 -4.41
N ILE A 125 -6.53 9.77 -3.08
CA ILE A 125 -5.88 8.64 -2.41
C ILE A 125 -6.51 7.30 -2.86
N ILE A 126 -7.84 7.23 -2.89
CA ILE A 126 -8.58 6.03 -3.27
C ILE A 126 -8.41 5.76 -4.78
N SER A 127 -8.71 6.75 -5.63
CA SER A 127 -8.75 6.58 -7.09
C SER A 127 -7.38 6.35 -7.74
N SER A 128 -6.31 6.88 -7.14
CA SER A 128 -4.96 6.65 -7.65
C SER A 128 -4.43 5.25 -7.32
N ASN A 129 -5.15 4.44 -6.54
CA ASN A 129 -4.75 3.07 -6.21
C ASN A 129 -5.37 2.09 -7.20
N ARG A 130 -4.58 1.63 -8.18
CA ARG A 130 -5.05 0.72 -9.24
C ARG A 130 -4.86 -0.77 -8.91
N SER A 131 -4.39 -1.06 -7.71
CA SER A 131 -4.00 -2.42 -7.32
C SER A 131 -5.16 -3.31 -6.84
N HIS A 132 -6.40 -2.83 -6.98
CA HIS A 132 -7.66 -3.48 -6.59
C HIS A 132 -7.52 -4.38 -5.35
N ILE A 133 -7.35 -3.70 -4.21
CA ILE A 133 -7.01 -4.30 -2.92
C ILE A 133 -8.32 -4.76 -2.26
N VAL A 134 -8.37 -6.03 -1.89
CA VAL A 134 -9.52 -6.63 -1.22
C VAL A 134 -9.09 -7.21 0.11
N LYS A 135 -9.84 -6.88 1.18
CA LYS A 135 -9.63 -7.50 2.48
C LYS A 135 -9.99 -8.99 2.43
N LEU A 136 -9.11 -9.86 2.90
CA LEU A 136 -9.43 -11.27 3.04
C LEU A 136 -10.40 -11.51 4.21
N PRO A 137 -11.53 -12.21 3.99
CA PRO A 137 -12.38 -12.69 5.07
C PRO A 137 -11.66 -13.76 5.89
N VAL A 138 -12.03 -13.91 7.16
CA VAL A 138 -11.38 -14.82 8.13
C VAL A 138 -11.21 -16.25 7.57
N THR A 139 -12.20 -16.75 6.85
CA THR A 139 -12.19 -18.10 6.26
C THR A 139 -11.14 -18.32 5.16
N ARG A 140 -10.62 -17.23 4.58
CA ARG A 140 -9.64 -17.23 3.48
C ARG A 140 -8.28 -16.65 3.87
N GLN A 141 -8.09 -16.28 5.13
CA GLN A 141 -6.80 -15.79 5.62
C GLN A 141 -5.76 -16.91 5.61
N LEU A 142 -4.52 -16.54 5.33
CA LEU A 142 -3.35 -17.40 5.45
C LEU A 142 -3.02 -17.50 6.94
N LYS A 143 -3.17 -18.71 7.50
CA LYS A 143 -3.15 -18.90 8.96
C LYS A 143 -1.78 -18.57 9.56
N PHE A 144 -0.72 -18.87 8.83
CA PHE A 144 0.66 -18.66 9.25
C PHE A 144 1.07 -17.17 9.36
N MET A 145 0.26 -16.24 8.86
CA MET A 145 0.58 -14.82 8.95
C MET A 145 0.15 -14.18 10.28
N HIS A 146 -0.73 -14.80 11.06
CA HIS A 146 -1.16 -14.34 12.39
C HIS A 146 -1.50 -12.84 12.51
N THR A 147 -2.10 -12.28 11.47
CA THR A 147 -2.69 -10.94 11.53
C THR A 147 -4.10 -10.97 10.96
N PRO A 148 -5.05 -10.25 11.59
CA PRO A 148 -6.37 -10.07 11.00
C PRO A 148 -6.31 -9.17 9.76
N HIS A 149 -5.25 -8.38 9.55
CA HIS A 149 -5.12 -7.39 8.48
C HIS A 149 -4.41 -7.95 7.24
N GLN A 150 -5.04 -8.95 6.63
CA GLN A 150 -4.59 -9.55 5.36
C GLN A 150 -5.40 -9.04 4.18
N PHE A 151 -4.71 -8.65 3.12
CA PHE A 151 -5.29 -8.13 1.89
C PHE A 151 -4.77 -8.91 0.69
N LEU A 152 -5.63 -9.09 -0.30
CA LEU A 152 -5.32 -9.66 -1.60
C LEU A 152 -5.30 -8.54 -2.63
N LEU A 153 -4.26 -8.49 -3.45
CA LEU A 153 -4.13 -7.57 -4.57
C LEU A 153 -4.55 -8.33 -5.82
N LEU A 154 -5.74 -8.01 -6.34
CA LEU A 154 -6.32 -8.72 -7.48
C LEU A 154 -5.70 -8.29 -8.81
N SER A 155 -5.15 -7.08 -8.88
CA SER A 155 -4.50 -6.56 -10.07
C SER A 155 -3.23 -5.79 -9.69
N SER A 156 -2.16 -5.96 -10.45
CA SER A 156 -1.18 -4.89 -10.62
C SER A 156 -1.70 -3.86 -11.64
N PRO A 157 -1.09 -2.67 -11.80
CA PRO A 157 -1.39 -1.79 -12.93
C PRO A 157 -1.47 -2.59 -14.25
N PRO A 158 -2.49 -2.40 -15.12
CA PRO A 158 -2.84 -3.34 -16.20
C PRO A 158 -1.66 -3.77 -17.10
N ALA A 159 -0.77 -2.83 -17.42
CA ALA A 159 0.43 -3.10 -18.22
C ALA A 159 1.38 -4.10 -17.51
N LYS A 160 1.61 -3.93 -16.21
CA LYS A 160 2.49 -4.80 -15.41
C LYS A 160 1.91 -6.20 -15.25
N GLU A 161 0.61 -6.30 -15.01
CA GLU A 161 -0.07 -7.61 -14.93
C GLU A 161 -0.08 -8.34 -16.29
N SER A 162 -0.17 -7.60 -17.40
CA SER A 162 -0.05 -8.16 -18.75
C SER A 162 1.35 -8.73 -18.99
N ASN A 163 2.40 -7.97 -18.69
CA ASN A 163 3.79 -8.39 -18.84
C ASN A 163 4.11 -9.59 -17.95
N PHE A 164 3.67 -9.58 -16.69
CA PHE A 164 3.84 -10.71 -15.77
C PHE A 164 3.17 -11.98 -16.30
N ARG A 165 1.92 -11.88 -16.78
CA ARG A 165 1.20 -13.03 -17.38
C ARG A 165 1.89 -13.55 -18.64
N ALA A 166 2.42 -12.67 -19.48
CA ALA A 166 3.18 -13.07 -20.65
C ALA A 166 4.46 -13.83 -20.25
N ALA A 167 5.21 -13.34 -19.27
CA ALA A 167 6.39 -14.01 -18.74
C ALA A 167 6.04 -15.38 -18.12
N LYS A 168 4.95 -15.46 -17.35
CA LYS A 168 4.45 -16.71 -16.74
C LYS A 168 3.99 -17.77 -17.75
N LYS A 169 3.71 -17.41 -19.01
CA LYS A 169 3.44 -18.40 -20.06
C LYS A 169 4.73 -19.07 -20.57
N HIS A 170 5.84 -18.34 -20.53
CA HIS A 170 7.14 -18.83 -21.01
C HIS A 170 7.96 -19.47 -19.89
N PHE A 171 7.77 -19.01 -18.67
CA PHE A 171 8.48 -19.45 -17.47
C PHE A 171 7.48 -19.88 -16.39
N SER A 172 7.92 -20.66 -15.41
CA SER A 172 7.10 -20.92 -14.22
C SER A 172 7.09 -19.72 -13.25
N SER A 173 6.32 -19.82 -12.19
CA SER A 173 6.34 -18.85 -11.08
C SER A 173 6.37 -19.54 -9.72
N THR A 174 6.86 -18.84 -8.71
CA THR A 174 6.84 -19.24 -7.30
C THR A 174 6.50 -18.05 -6.42
N PHE A 175 6.42 -18.24 -5.11
CA PHE A 175 6.13 -17.16 -4.17
C PHE A 175 7.35 -16.80 -3.32
N ALA A 176 7.51 -15.52 -3.00
CA ALA A 176 8.53 -15.04 -2.08
C ALA A 176 8.02 -13.79 -1.35
N PHE A 177 8.49 -13.57 -0.13
CA PHE A 177 8.19 -12.39 0.65
C PHE A 177 9.07 -11.20 0.24
N HIS A 178 8.50 -10.00 0.36
CA HIS A 178 9.22 -8.74 0.28
C HIS A 178 8.86 -7.86 1.48
N GLY A 179 9.88 -7.47 2.24
CA GLY A 179 9.76 -6.57 3.38
C GLY A 179 10.18 -5.15 3.03
N SER A 180 9.41 -4.17 3.51
CA SER A 180 9.75 -2.75 3.43
C SER A 180 9.07 -1.99 4.55
N HIS A 181 9.69 -0.90 5.00
CA HIS A 181 9.09 0.05 5.93
C HIS A 181 7.80 0.66 5.36
N ILE A 182 6.84 1.00 6.24
CA ILE A 182 5.49 1.43 5.88
C ILE A 182 5.49 2.65 4.94
N GLU A 183 6.40 3.60 5.14
CA GLU A 183 6.48 4.84 4.36
C GLU A 183 6.74 4.63 2.87
N ASN A 184 7.31 3.49 2.47
CA ASN A 184 7.56 3.21 1.05
C ASN A 184 6.32 2.63 0.35
N TRP A 185 5.34 2.12 1.09
CA TRP A 185 4.20 1.40 0.50
C TRP A 185 3.19 2.30 -0.20
N HIS A 186 3.17 3.60 0.10
CA HIS A 186 2.43 4.58 -0.71
C HIS A 186 2.84 4.50 -2.19
N SER A 187 4.15 4.46 -2.47
CA SER A 187 4.66 4.31 -3.83
C SER A 187 4.53 2.89 -4.35
N ILE A 188 4.89 1.88 -3.54
CA ILE A 188 4.89 0.48 -4.00
C ILE A 188 3.48 0.02 -4.40
N LEU A 189 2.43 0.41 -3.69
CA LEU A 189 1.06 0.00 -4.07
C LEU A 189 0.56 0.67 -5.34
N ARG A 190 1.11 1.81 -5.74
CA ARG A 190 0.69 2.55 -6.95
C ARG A 190 1.54 2.20 -8.16
N ASN A 191 2.84 2.06 -7.97
CA ASN A 191 3.83 1.84 -9.03
C ASN A 191 4.28 0.37 -9.13
N GLY A 192 3.95 -0.45 -8.14
CA GLY A 192 4.51 -1.78 -7.93
C GLY A 192 5.95 -1.72 -7.39
N LEU A 193 6.52 -2.91 -7.14
CA LEU A 193 7.94 -3.02 -6.79
C LEU A 193 8.81 -2.65 -7.99
N VAL A 194 9.85 -1.85 -7.73
CA VAL A 194 10.81 -1.37 -8.73
C VAL A 194 12.23 -1.75 -8.34
N VAL A 195 13.12 -1.87 -9.33
CA VAL A 195 14.54 -2.03 -9.06
C VAL A 195 15.11 -0.71 -8.53
N ALA A 196 15.25 -0.64 -7.21
CA ALA A 196 15.76 0.56 -6.53
C ALA A 196 17.30 0.63 -6.50
N SER A 197 17.99 -0.45 -6.87
CA SER A 197 19.45 -0.54 -6.83
C SER A 197 20.11 0.58 -7.65
N ASN A 198 21.13 1.23 -7.08
CA ASN A 198 21.87 2.37 -7.65
C ASN A 198 21.00 3.61 -7.96
N THR A 199 19.84 3.74 -7.31
CA THR A 199 18.98 4.93 -7.40
C THR A 199 18.84 5.62 -6.04
N ARG A 200 18.20 6.79 -6.01
CA ARG A 200 17.84 7.50 -4.76
C ARG A 200 16.88 6.69 -3.86
N LEU A 201 16.22 5.67 -4.40
CA LEU A 201 15.30 4.80 -3.65
C LEU A 201 16.05 3.71 -2.87
N GLN A 202 17.33 3.45 -3.16
CA GLN A 202 18.12 2.42 -2.48
C GLN A 202 18.26 2.73 -0.98
N LEU A 203 17.77 1.82 -0.14
CA LEU A 203 17.94 1.86 1.32
C LEU A 203 19.06 0.93 1.80
N HIS A 204 19.12 -0.27 1.22
CA HIS A 204 20.08 -1.32 1.55
C HIS A 204 21.01 -1.53 0.37
N GLY A 205 22.24 -1.96 0.62
CA GLY A 205 23.22 -2.23 -0.44
C GLY A 205 22.75 -3.32 -1.41
N ALA A 206 23.19 -3.24 -2.66
CA ALA A 206 22.90 -4.21 -3.71
C ALA A 206 23.99 -5.32 -3.77
N ILE A 207 24.26 -5.98 -2.64
CA ILE A 207 25.41 -6.90 -2.49
C ILE A 207 25.36 -8.12 -3.43
N TYR A 208 24.17 -8.54 -3.83
CA TYR A 208 23.95 -9.68 -4.74
C TYR A 208 23.54 -9.21 -6.15
N GLY A 209 23.85 -7.96 -6.49
CA GLY A 209 23.54 -7.35 -7.77
C GLY A 209 22.28 -6.49 -7.75
N SER A 210 22.03 -5.84 -8.89
CA SER A 210 20.93 -4.90 -9.07
C SER A 210 19.61 -5.63 -9.27
N GLY A 211 18.64 -5.39 -8.39
CA GLY A 211 17.30 -5.96 -8.53
C GLY A 211 16.36 -5.67 -7.36
N ILE A 212 15.18 -6.29 -7.42
CA ILE A 212 14.23 -6.37 -6.31
C ILE A 212 14.65 -7.55 -5.43
N TYR A 213 14.85 -7.30 -4.14
CA TYR A 213 15.25 -8.32 -3.18
C TYR A 213 14.01 -8.95 -2.55
N LEU A 214 13.94 -10.27 -2.59
CA LEU A 214 12.88 -11.10 -1.99
C LEU A 214 13.51 -12.27 -1.22
N SER A 215 12.70 -12.95 -0.42
CA SER A 215 13.11 -14.15 0.31
C SER A 215 11.97 -15.15 0.40
N PRO A 216 12.21 -16.46 0.22
CA PRO A 216 11.19 -17.45 0.53
C PRO A 216 10.93 -17.56 2.04
N LEU A 217 11.88 -17.14 2.88
CA LEU A 217 11.73 -17.07 4.34
C LEU A 217 11.09 -15.75 4.80
N SER A 218 10.03 -15.85 5.61
CA SER A 218 9.34 -14.69 6.18
C SER A 218 10.22 -13.86 7.13
N SER A 219 11.05 -14.51 7.95
CA SER A 219 11.96 -13.86 8.93
C SER A 219 12.86 -12.80 8.29
N ILE A 220 13.41 -13.07 7.11
CA ILE A 220 14.28 -12.13 6.40
C ILE A 220 13.48 -10.86 6.05
N SER A 221 12.31 -11.03 5.44
CA SER A 221 11.46 -9.90 5.04
C SER A 221 10.90 -9.14 6.25
N PHE A 222 10.55 -9.81 7.35
CA PHE A 222 10.19 -9.15 8.60
C PHE A 222 11.30 -8.22 9.11
N GLY A 223 12.56 -8.62 8.98
CA GLY A 223 13.70 -7.76 9.31
C GLY A 223 13.73 -6.46 8.48
N TYR A 224 13.52 -6.56 7.17
CA TYR A 224 13.46 -5.42 6.25
C TYR A 224 12.19 -4.56 6.39
N SER A 225 11.16 -5.08 7.04
CA SER A 225 9.97 -4.32 7.46
C SER A 225 10.16 -3.60 8.80
N GLY A 226 11.31 -3.77 9.47
CA GLY A 226 11.56 -3.22 10.80
C GLY A 226 10.84 -3.97 11.93
N MET A 227 10.53 -5.25 11.74
CA MET A 227 9.90 -6.14 12.74
C MET A 227 10.94 -6.99 13.49
N ASN A 228 12.03 -6.38 13.95
CA ASN A 228 13.10 -7.10 14.65
C ASN A 228 12.74 -7.34 16.13
N LYS A 229 12.71 -8.61 16.56
CA LYS A 229 12.47 -9.02 17.97
C LYS A 229 13.44 -8.37 18.99
N LYS A 230 14.59 -7.84 18.56
CA LYS A 230 15.63 -7.27 19.45
C LYS A 230 15.45 -5.79 19.84
N GLN A 231 14.49 -5.06 19.27
CA GLN A 231 14.23 -3.66 19.66
C GLN A 231 13.13 -3.49 20.73
N GLN A 232 12.56 -4.58 21.25
CA GLN A 232 11.70 -4.53 22.45
C GLN A 232 12.51 -4.55 23.76
N LYS A 233 13.66 -3.88 23.82
CA LYS A 233 14.24 -3.45 25.09
C LYS A 233 13.89 -1.98 25.25
N VAL A 234 12.69 -1.73 25.76
CA VAL A 234 12.44 -0.50 26.51
C VAL A 234 13.57 -0.43 27.55
N THR A 235 14.43 0.57 27.43
CA THR A 235 15.36 0.95 28.48
C THR A 235 14.54 1.39 29.68
N SER A 236 14.16 0.44 30.52
CA SER A 236 13.72 0.67 31.89
C SER A 236 14.92 1.13 32.70
N LYS A 237 15.24 2.42 32.58
CA LYS A 237 15.99 3.23 33.53
C LYS A 237 15.95 4.68 33.05
N ASP A 238 14.87 5.35 33.37
CA ASP A 238 14.92 6.67 34.03
C ASP A 238 13.55 6.95 34.65
N GLU A 239 13.48 6.70 35.94
CA GLU A 239 12.48 7.29 36.82
C GLU A 239 12.79 8.78 36.95
N SER A 240 12.16 9.59 36.11
CA SER A 240 11.84 10.97 36.49
C SER A 240 10.42 11.26 36.01
N ALA A 241 9.49 11.11 36.94
CA ALA A 241 8.09 11.48 36.78
C ALA A 241 7.99 12.98 36.49
N THR A 242 7.75 13.32 35.23
CA THR A 242 7.17 14.62 34.84
C THR A 242 5.88 14.35 34.08
N ASN A 243 4.78 14.40 34.84
CA ASN A 243 3.43 14.80 34.45
C ASN A 243 3.09 14.63 32.97
N ILE A 244 2.63 13.43 32.60
CA ILE A 244 1.77 13.24 31.44
C ILE A 244 0.49 14.01 31.74
N THR A 245 0.43 15.25 31.26
CA THR A 245 -0.81 15.98 31.08
C THR A 245 -1.74 15.10 30.27
N ASN A 246 -2.91 14.81 30.84
CA ASN A 246 -4.04 14.12 30.21
C ASN A 246 -4.12 14.43 28.71
N CYS A 247 -3.64 13.49 27.87
CA CYS A 247 -4.06 13.46 26.47
C CYS A 247 -5.54 13.12 26.50
N GLU A 248 -6.33 14.07 26.01
CA GLU A 248 -7.77 14.09 26.01
C GLU A 248 -8.36 12.74 25.58
N LYS A 249 -9.19 12.17 26.44
CA LYS A 249 -10.18 11.14 26.09
C LYS A 249 -11.11 11.74 25.03
N GLY A 250 -10.74 11.63 23.75
CA GLY A 250 -11.51 12.23 22.66
C GLY A 250 -11.28 11.67 21.25
N GLN A 251 -10.18 10.97 20.96
CA GLN A 251 -9.95 10.41 19.63
C GLN A 251 -10.31 8.91 19.61
N GLN A 252 -11.49 8.62 19.03
CA GLN A 252 -12.10 7.29 18.91
C GLN A 252 -11.46 6.47 17.76
N PRO A 253 -11.49 5.12 17.81
CA PRO A 253 -10.50 4.27 17.13
C PRO A 253 -10.71 4.13 15.62
N GLN A 254 -9.59 4.13 14.92
CA GLN A 254 -9.41 3.81 13.50
C GLN A 254 -9.39 2.27 13.30
N PHE A 255 -9.65 1.73 12.09
CA PHE A 255 -9.69 0.26 11.88
C PHE A 255 -8.31 -0.36 12.17
N LEU A 256 -7.27 0.35 11.76
CA LEU A 256 -5.93 0.22 12.29
C LEU A 256 -5.85 1.11 13.55
N GLN A 257 -5.63 0.50 14.70
CA GLN A 257 -5.68 1.17 16.00
C GLN A 257 -4.36 1.88 16.34
N SER A 258 -3.25 1.41 15.76
CA SER A 258 -1.91 1.92 16.03
C SER A 258 -1.33 2.76 14.91
N LYS A 259 -0.49 3.75 15.27
CA LYS A 259 0.40 4.44 14.34
C LYS A 259 1.66 3.65 14.02
N ASN A 260 2.01 2.66 14.85
CA ASN A 260 3.17 1.81 14.66
C ASN A 260 2.79 0.58 13.82
N LEU A 261 2.65 0.82 12.52
CA LEU A 261 2.29 -0.19 11.55
C LEU A 261 3.53 -0.75 10.86
N LYS A 262 3.54 -2.06 10.69
CA LYS A 262 4.59 -2.79 9.97
C LYS A 262 3.95 -3.63 8.87
N CYS A 263 4.59 -3.65 7.71
CA CYS A 263 3.98 -4.24 6.52
C CYS A 263 4.91 -5.20 5.80
N ILE A 264 4.37 -6.25 5.22
CA ILE A 264 5.10 -7.23 4.40
C ILE A 264 4.21 -7.64 3.23
N ALA A 265 4.82 -7.87 2.06
CA ALA A 265 4.15 -8.42 0.90
C ALA A 265 4.54 -9.87 0.67
N LEU A 266 3.60 -10.66 0.16
CA LEU A 266 3.90 -11.93 -0.50
C LEU A 266 3.69 -11.73 -2.00
N CYS A 267 4.78 -11.93 -2.75
CA CYS A 267 4.85 -11.71 -4.18
C CYS A 267 4.89 -13.03 -4.93
N GLU A 268 4.27 -13.06 -6.10
CA GLU A 268 4.51 -14.06 -7.12
C GLU A 268 5.70 -13.61 -7.99
N VAL A 269 6.64 -14.52 -8.21
CA VAL A 269 7.93 -14.25 -8.85
C VAL A 269 8.13 -15.22 -10.01
N ILE A 270 8.46 -14.69 -11.18
CA ILE A 270 8.79 -15.49 -12.37
C ILE A 270 10.12 -16.21 -12.15
N THR A 271 10.17 -17.51 -12.43
CA THR A 271 11.39 -18.33 -12.32
C THR A 271 12.14 -18.36 -13.65
N SER A 272 12.51 -17.18 -14.16
CA SER A 272 13.37 -17.02 -15.34
C SER A 272 14.83 -17.31 -15.00
N PRO A 273 15.70 -17.53 -16.00
CA PRO A 273 17.15 -17.64 -15.79
C PRO A 273 17.78 -16.43 -15.07
N ASP A 274 17.21 -15.24 -15.25
CA ASP A 274 17.68 -14.00 -14.60
C ASP A 274 17.31 -13.89 -13.11
N LEU A 275 16.56 -14.85 -12.55
CA LEU A 275 16.29 -14.90 -11.12
C LEU A 275 17.55 -15.39 -10.38
N HIS A 276 18.27 -14.48 -9.75
CA HIS A 276 19.47 -14.83 -9.00
C HIS A 276 19.10 -15.28 -7.58
N LYS A 277 19.51 -16.47 -7.18
CA LYS A 277 19.26 -17.03 -5.85
C LYS A 277 20.56 -17.20 -5.08
N HIS A 278 20.71 -16.45 -3.99
CA HIS A 278 21.83 -16.53 -3.06
C HIS A 278 21.32 -17.07 -1.72
N GLY A 279 21.16 -18.40 -1.65
CA GLY A 279 20.45 -19.06 -0.56
C GLY A 279 19.00 -18.59 -0.49
N ASP A 280 18.61 -18.03 0.65
CA ASP A 280 17.27 -17.49 0.90
C ASP A 280 17.11 -16.02 0.50
N ILE A 281 18.10 -15.43 -0.17
CA ILE A 281 18.00 -14.06 -0.70
C ILE A 281 17.95 -14.14 -2.21
N TRP A 282 16.85 -13.66 -2.79
CA TRP A 282 16.60 -13.70 -4.22
C TRP A 282 16.60 -12.29 -4.79
N VAL A 283 17.24 -12.12 -5.94
CA VAL A 283 17.35 -10.84 -6.63
C VAL A 283 16.71 -10.96 -8.00
N VAL A 284 15.68 -10.15 -8.23
CA VAL A 284 14.95 -10.09 -9.51
C VAL A 284 15.32 -8.81 -10.25
N PRO A 285 16.08 -8.88 -11.35
CA PRO A 285 16.54 -7.69 -12.07
C PRO A 285 15.43 -7.06 -12.95
N ASN A 286 14.37 -7.80 -13.28
CA ASN A 286 13.25 -7.31 -14.07
C ASN A 286 12.03 -7.02 -13.18
N THR A 287 11.53 -5.78 -13.19
CA THR A 287 10.35 -5.38 -12.41
C THR A 287 9.07 -6.11 -12.83
N ASP A 288 8.99 -6.53 -14.08
CA ASP A 288 7.82 -7.21 -14.63
C ASP A 288 7.77 -8.69 -14.25
N HIS A 289 8.83 -9.21 -13.62
CA HIS A 289 8.92 -10.57 -13.12
C HIS A 289 8.47 -10.69 -11.65
N VAL A 290 7.97 -9.61 -11.05
CA VAL A 290 7.46 -9.58 -9.67
C VAL A 290 6.07 -8.97 -9.62
N CYS A 291 5.11 -9.72 -9.08
CA CYS A 291 3.76 -9.24 -8.82
C CYS A 291 3.41 -9.40 -7.34
N THR A 292 3.01 -8.33 -6.67
CA THR A 292 2.49 -8.44 -5.31
C THR A 292 1.11 -9.08 -5.34
N ARG A 293 0.90 -10.14 -4.55
CA ARG A 293 -0.38 -10.86 -4.48
C ARG A 293 -1.07 -10.67 -3.14
N PHE A 294 -0.30 -10.68 -2.05
CA PHE A 294 -0.85 -10.42 -0.72
C PHE A 294 -0.10 -9.31 -0.02
N PHE A 295 -0.81 -8.65 0.86
CA PHE A 295 -0.29 -7.60 1.72
C PHE A 295 -0.77 -7.81 3.15
N PHE A 296 0.15 -7.75 4.10
CA PHE A 296 -0.12 -8.02 5.51
C PHE A 296 0.33 -6.84 6.35
N VAL A 297 -0.52 -6.44 7.28
CA VAL A 297 -0.27 -5.33 8.20
C VAL A 297 -0.24 -5.85 9.63
N TYR A 298 0.73 -5.39 10.40
CA TYR A 298 0.91 -5.72 11.80
C TYR A 298 0.94 -4.45 12.62
N GLU A 299 0.37 -4.52 13.83
CA GLU A 299 0.28 -3.40 14.77
C GLU A 299 1.15 -3.70 16.00
N ASP A 300 1.74 -2.66 16.59
CA ASP A 300 2.35 -2.70 17.93
C ASP A 300 3.35 -3.84 18.16
N GLY A 301 4.19 -4.11 17.15
CA GLY A 301 5.25 -5.11 17.25
C GLY A 301 4.79 -6.57 17.13
N GLN A 302 3.52 -6.80 16.76
CA GLN A 302 3.08 -8.10 16.30
C GLN A 302 3.89 -8.55 15.08
N VAL A 303 4.12 -9.85 14.97
CA VAL A 303 4.81 -10.47 13.83
C VAL A 303 4.18 -11.84 13.57
N GLY A 304 4.12 -12.25 12.30
CA GLY A 304 3.67 -13.58 11.93
C GLY A 304 4.71 -14.67 12.25
N ASP A 305 4.46 -15.88 11.77
CA ASP A 305 5.42 -16.98 11.94
C ASP A 305 6.72 -16.64 11.22
N THR A 306 7.83 -16.58 11.95
CA THR A 306 9.15 -16.21 11.40
C THR A 306 9.85 -17.34 10.66
N SER A 307 9.34 -18.57 10.76
CA SER A 307 9.90 -19.79 10.16
C SER A 307 9.20 -20.21 8.87
N ILE A 308 8.34 -19.36 8.30
CA ILE A 308 7.60 -19.71 7.08
C ILE A 308 8.53 -19.67 5.88
N ASN A 309 8.56 -20.79 5.16
CA ASN A 309 9.22 -20.91 3.87
C ASN A 309 8.18 -21.13 2.77
N THR A 310 8.09 -20.21 1.81
CA THR A 310 7.13 -20.30 0.69
C THR A 310 7.41 -21.47 -0.25
N GLN A 311 8.58 -22.08 -0.17
CA GLN A 311 8.94 -23.27 -0.95
C GLN A 311 8.46 -24.57 -0.28
N ASP A 312 7.98 -24.52 0.96
CA ASP A 312 7.39 -25.68 1.62
C ASP A 312 6.08 -26.07 0.91
N PRO A 313 5.90 -27.34 0.49
CA PRO A 313 4.72 -27.74 -0.27
C PRO A 313 3.37 -27.53 0.44
N SER A 314 3.34 -27.52 1.77
CA SER A 314 2.13 -27.19 2.54
C SER A 314 1.78 -25.71 2.43
N ILE A 315 2.76 -24.82 2.66
CA ILE A 315 2.62 -23.37 2.56
C ILE A 315 2.25 -22.96 1.13
N HIS A 316 2.97 -23.50 0.14
CA HIS A 316 2.70 -23.22 -1.27
C HIS A 316 1.27 -23.58 -1.68
N ARG A 317 0.78 -24.75 -1.27
CA ARG A 317 -0.62 -25.17 -1.53
C ARG A 317 -1.63 -24.26 -0.83
N GLU A 318 -1.34 -23.81 0.38
CA GLU A 318 -2.23 -22.88 1.10
C GLU A 318 -2.34 -21.54 0.37
N ILE A 319 -1.22 -20.99 -0.11
CA ILE A 319 -1.19 -19.76 -0.91
C ILE A 319 -2.02 -19.92 -2.19
N LEU A 320 -1.77 -20.98 -2.96
CA LEU A 320 -2.50 -21.26 -4.20
C LEU A 320 -4.00 -21.43 -3.99
N ARG A 321 -4.41 -22.11 -2.91
CA ARG A 321 -5.83 -22.28 -2.54
C ARG A 321 -6.52 -20.92 -2.36
N VAL A 322 -5.86 -19.96 -1.71
CA VAL A 322 -6.46 -18.63 -1.49
C VAL A 322 -6.56 -17.84 -2.80
N ILE A 323 -5.57 -17.95 -3.70
CA ILE A 323 -5.60 -17.29 -5.02
C ILE A 323 -6.62 -17.95 -5.97
N GLY A 324 -6.57 -19.27 -6.14
CA GLY A 324 -7.35 -20.02 -7.13
C GLY A 324 -8.86 -19.98 -6.89
N ASN A 325 -9.30 -19.80 -5.65
CA ASN A 325 -10.72 -19.63 -5.33
C ASN A 325 -11.31 -18.28 -5.79
N GLN A 326 -10.52 -17.33 -6.32
CA GLN A 326 -11.06 -16.12 -6.97
C GLN A 326 -11.42 -16.36 -8.44
N THR A 327 -10.64 -17.15 -9.18
CA THR A 327 -10.85 -17.36 -10.63
C THR A 327 -12.09 -18.20 -10.96
N ALA A 328 -12.67 -18.87 -9.95
CA ALA A 328 -13.90 -19.65 -10.09
C ALA A 328 -15.18 -18.85 -9.81
N THR A 329 -15.06 -17.61 -9.33
CA THR A 329 -16.19 -16.77 -8.90
C THR A 329 -16.22 -15.40 -9.58
N GLY A 330 -15.42 -15.22 -10.64
CA GLY A 330 -15.33 -13.98 -11.43
C GLY A 330 -15.87 -14.13 -12.84
#